data_AF-A0A938NSV3-F1
#
_entry.id   AF-A0A938NSV3-F1
#
_cell.length_a   1.000
_cell.length_b   1.000
_cell.length_c   1.000
_cell.angle_alpha   90.00
_cell.angle_beta   90.00
_cell.angle_gamma   90.00
#
_symmetry.space_group_name_H-M   'P 1'
#
loop_
_entity.id
_entity.type
_entity.pdbx_description
1 polymer ?
#
loop_
_entity_poly.entity_id
_entity_poly.type
_entity_poly.pdbx_seq_one_letter_code
_entity_poly.pdbx_strand_id
1 'polypeptide(L)'
;MISLSMGIPWPQKGAKLFVNQGDYHEFSRIGWGDVWLQYTGYMTGYKKAADELVQQALVSKNIEQLDTHIFPILFLYRQFIELELKWIILVYGDGDRSAKKKLIKDTGHNLKKLWEKTKPIIQEDASPKEQQDHDIVEDYIKQFHILDKTSFSFRYPITKNLDQTLTGKHRINLRILCQRMNELYHFFNGIDGKLSSIKDYRQDMEQYFDASDCFGWSNM
;
A
#
# COMPACT_ATOMS: atom_id res chain seq x y z
N MET A 1 -27.64 -23.79 33.94
CA MET A 1 -27.74 -22.68 32.96
C MET A 1 -27.33 -21.39 33.66
N ILE A 2 -26.11 -20.91 33.44
CA ILE A 2 -25.70 -19.60 33.96
C ILE A 2 -26.04 -18.60 32.85
N SER A 3 -27.15 -17.88 33.05
CA SER A 3 -27.50 -16.71 32.26
C SER A 3 -26.56 -15.57 32.68
N LEU A 4 -25.43 -15.43 32.00
CA LEU A 4 -24.70 -14.16 32.01
C LEU A 4 -25.51 -13.18 31.15
N SER A 5 -26.38 -12.39 31.78
CA SER A 5 -26.88 -11.18 31.15
C SER A 5 -25.72 -10.19 31.07
N MET A 6 -24.84 -10.37 30.09
CA MET A 6 -23.88 -9.33 29.74
C MET A 6 -24.69 -8.18 29.15
N GLY A 7 -25.06 -7.22 30.00
CA GLY A 7 -25.70 -5.99 29.56
C GLY A 7 -24.87 -5.35 28.46
N ILE A 8 -25.53 -4.80 27.44
CA ILE A 8 -24.87 -4.11 26.34
C ILE A 8 -24.02 -2.98 26.96
N PRO A 9 -22.68 -3.01 26.83
CA PRO A 9 -21.83 -2.02 27.47
C PRO A 9 -22.02 -0.66 26.79
N TRP A 10 -22.34 0.37 27.59
CA TRP A 10 -22.43 1.75 27.13
C TRP A 10 -21.14 2.52 27.46
N PRO A 11 -20.81 3.59 26.71
CA PRO A 11 -19.66 4.45 27.03
C PRO A 11 -19.73 4.96 28.48
N GLN A 12 -18.62 4.82 29.20
CA GLN A 12 -18.55 5.19 30.62
C GLN A 12 -17.84 6.52 30.80
N LYS A 13 -18.38 7.39 31.67
CA LYS A 13 -17.75 8.66 32.03
C LYS A 13 -16.35 8.38 32.61
N GLY A 14 -15.32 8.96 32.00
CA GLY A 14 -13.92 8.83 32.46
C GLY A 14 -13.15 7.62 31.91
N ALA A 15 -13.79 6.72 31.16
CA ALA A 15 -13.09 5.63 30.48
C ALA A 15 -12.15 6.17 29.38
N LYS A 16 -11.04 5.47 29.13
CA LYS A 16 -10.03 5.81 28.12
C LYS A 16 -9.95 4.73 27.05
N LEU A 17 -9.86 5.12 25.78
CA LEU A 17 -9.73 4.20 24.64
C LEU A 17 -8.29 3.69 24.46
N PHE A 18 -7.30 4.57 24.58
CA PHE A 18 -5.89 4.23 24.44
C PHE A 18 -5.26 4.11 25.82
N VAL A 19 -5.16 2.87 26.30
CA VAL A 19 -4.57 2.53 27.61
C VAL A 19 -3.32 1.68 27.42
N ASN A 20 -2.35 1.83 28.33
CA ASN A 20 -1.12 1.04 28.36
C ASN A 20 -1.11 0.16 29.62
N GLN A 21 -2.11 -0.70 29.73
CA GLN A 21 -2.30 -1.64 30.84
C GLN A 21 -2.92 -2.93 30.27
N GLY A 22 -2.43 -4.08 30.73
CA GLY A 22 -2.83 -5.40 30.21
C GLY A 22 -1.64 -6.33 30.07
N ASP A 23 -1.89 -7.49 29.47
CA ASP A 23 -0.87 -8.50 29.21
C ASP A 23 -0.04 -8.16 27.96
N TYR A 24 1.20 -8.64 27.92
CA TYR A 24 2.14 -8.32 26.85
C TYR A 24 1.60 -8.61 25.43
N HIS A 25 0.86 -9.71 25.27
CA HIS A 25 0.30 -10.15 23.98
C HIS A 25 -0.98 -9.41 23.56
N GLU A 26 -1.47 -8.47 24.37
CA GLU A 26 -2.62 -7.63 24.05
C GLU A 26 -2.20 -6.27 23.47
N PHE A 27 -0.91 -5.94 23.53
CA PHE A 27 -0.38 -4.67 23.04
C PHE A 27 0.00 -4.71 21.57
N SER A 28 -0.32 -3.62 20.87
CA SER A 28 0.30 -3.23 19.61
C SER A 28 0.93 -1.84 19.75
N ARG A 29 1.85 -1.48 18.85
CA ARG A 29 2.58 -0.20 18.89
C ARG A 29 2.39 0.54 17.58
N ILE A 30 2.12 1.84 17.66
CA ILE A 30 2.09 2.75 16.51
C ILE A 30 3.21 3.79 16.64
N GLY A 31 3.77 4.24 15.52
CA GLY A 31 4.84 5.25 15.50
C GLY A 31 6.20 4.79 16.04
N TRP A 32 6.41 3.49 16.20
CA TRP A 32 7.69 2.91 16.59
C TRP A 32 8.50 2.48 15.36
N GLY A 33 9.83 2.51 15.47
CA GLY A 33 10.75 2.21 14.38
C GLY A 33 11.05 3.41 13.49
N ASP A 34 11.98 3.23 12.56
CA ASP A 34 12.27 4.24 11.54
C ASP A 34 11.15 4.32 10.48
N VAL A 35 11.30 5.26 9.55
CA VAL A 35 10.31 5.48 8.49
C VAL A 35 10.17 4.26 7.59
N TRP A 36 11.26 3.51 7.34
CA TRP A 36 11.25 2.32 6.49
C TRP A 36 10.38 1.23 7.12
N LEU A 37 10.62 0.92 8.40
CA LEU A 37 9.86 -0.10 9.12
C LEU A 37 8.38 0.27 9.23
N GLN A 38 8.08 1.54 9.47
CA GLN A 38 6.69 2.02 9.49
C GLN A 38 6.04 1.85 8.11
N TYR A 39 6.71 2.20 7.01
CA TYR A 39 6.18 2.07 5.67
C TYR A 39 5.85 0.61 5.31
N THR A 40 6.81 -0.29 5.55
CA THR A 40 6.65 -1.73 5.35
C THR A 40 5.51 -2.29 6.22
N GLY A 41 5.38 -1.79 7.46
CA GLY A 41 4.28 -2.12 8.36
C GLY A 41 2.91 -1.72 7.81
N TYR A 42 2.77 -0.51 7.24
CA TYR A 42 1.52 -0.09 6.61
C TYR A 42 1.19 -0.90 5.36
N MET A 43 2.16 -1.10 4.45
CA MET A 43 1.94 -1.88 3.21
C MET A 43 1.53 -3.32 3.53
N THR A 44 2.30 -3.98 4.41
CA THR A 44 2.03 -5.35 4.85
C THR A 44 0.72 -5.46 5.62
N GLY A 45 0.48 -4.54 6.55
CA GLY A 45 -0.73 -4.53 7.38
C GLY A 45 -2.00 -4.37 6.55
N TYR A 46 -2.03 -3.41 5.62
CA TYR A 46 -3.18 -3.22 4.75
C TYR A 46 -3.42 -4.42 3.83
N LYS A 47 -2.37 -4.97 3.21
CA LYS A 47 -2.51 -6.13 2.32
C LYS A 47 -3.01 -7.37 3.08
N LYS A 48 -2.38 -7.72 4.20
CA LYS A 48 -2.74 -8.90 4.99
C LYS A 48 -4.12 -8.79 5.61
N ALA A 49 -4.47 -7.63 6.18
CA ALA A 49 -5.81 -7.41 6.73
C ALA A 49 -6.90 -7.57 5.65
N ALA A 50 -6.66 -7.08 4.44
CA ALA A 50 -7.59 -7.28 3.33
C ALA A 50 -7.73 -8.77 2.95
N ASP A 51 -6.63 -9.52 2.89
CA ASP A 51 -6.66 -10.97 2.61
C ASP A 51 -7.42 -11.74 3.68
N GLU A 52 -7.19 -11.43 4.96
CA GLU A 52 -7.90 -12.05 6.09
C GLU A 52 -9.39 -11.75 6.02
N LEU A 53 -9.80 -10.51 5.72
CA LEU A 53 -11.20 -10.15 5.53
C LEU A 53 -11.83 -10.88 4.34
N VAL A 54 -11.11 -11.03 3.22
CA VAL A 54 -11.57 -11.84 2.08
C VAL A 54 -11.80 -13.28 2.51
N GLN A 55 -10.85 -13.89 3.22
CA GLN A 55 -10.98 -15.27 3.69
C GLN A 55 -12.19 -15.43 4.61
N GLN A 56 -12.33 -14.56 5.61
CA GLN A 56 -13.46 -14.57 6.54
C GLN A 56 -14.80 -14.43 5.79
N ALA A 57 -14.91 -13.48 4.86
CA ALA A 57 -16.12 -13.25 4.08
C ALA A 57 -16.48 -14.45 3.17
N LEU A 58 -15.49 -15.11 2.58
CA LEU A 58 -15.71 -16.29 1.73
C LEU A 58 -16.10 -17.53 2.55
N VAL A 59 -15.48 -17.73 3.72
CA VAL A 59 -15.75 -18.88 4.59
C VAL A 59 -17.15 -18.82 5.20
N SER A 60 -17.65 -17.62 5.51
CA SER A 60 -18.95 -17.47 6.15
C SER A 60 -20.13 -17.87 5.27
N LYS A 61 -19.96 -17.86 3.94
CA LYS A 61 -21.03 -18.08 2.96
C LYS A 61 -22.26 -17.18 3.20
N ASN A 62 -22.06 -16.01 3.81
CA ASN A 62 -23.10 -15.05 4.15
C ASN A 62 -23.03 -13.85 3.19
N ILE A 63 -24.12 -13.61 2.45
CA ILE A 63 -24.21 -12.51 1.49
C ILE A 63 -24.10 -11.14 2.17
N GLU A 64 -24.74 -10.94 3.32
CA GLU A 64 -24.63 -9.70 4.08
C GLU A 64 -23.18 -9.39 4.45
N GLN A 65 -22.41 -10.42 4.84
CA GLN A 65 -21.01 -10.25 5.17
C GLN A 65 -20.14 -9.97 3.93
N LEU A 66 -20.44 -10.58 2.79
CA LEU A 66 -19.78 -10.27 1.51
C LEU A 66 -20.05 -8.81 1.10
N ASP A 67 -21.31 -8.39 1.18
CA ASP A 67 -21.77 -7.07 0.74
C ASP A 67 -21.34 -5.94 1.68
N THR A 68 -20.97 -6.26 2.93
CA THR A 68 -20.45 -5.28 3.89
C THR A 68 -18.92 -5.26 3.95
N HIS A 69 -18.24 -6.41 3.88
CA HIS A 69 -16.77 -6.48 3.92
C HIS A 69 -16.10 -6.01 2.64
N ILE A 70 -16.78 -6.01 1.48
CA ILE A 70 -16.20 -5.54 0.22
C ILE A 70 -15.64 -4.11 0.32
N PHE A 71 -16.30 -3.23 1.08
CA PHE A 71 -15.89 -1.83 1.23
C PHE A 71 -14.53 -1.69 1.94
N PRO A 72 -14.31 -2.21 3.17
CA PRO A 72 -13.00 -2.20 3.79
C PRO A 72 -11.96 -3.01 2.99
N ILE A 73 -12.31 -4.15 2.38
CA ILE A 73 -11.38 -4.94 1.55
C ILE A 73 -10.80 -4.07 0.41
N LEU A 74 -11.66 -3.40 -0.36
CA LEU A 74 -11.23 -2.54 -1.46
C LEU A 74 -10.44 -1.34 -0.97
N PHE A 75 -10.87 -0.72 0.15
CA PHE A 75 -10.14 0.40 0.75
C PHE A 75 -8.70 0.00 1.16
N LEU A 76 -8.55 -1.15 1.82
CA LEU A 76 -7.26 -1.65 2.29
C LEU A 76 -6.34 -2.04 1.13
N TYR A 77 -6.83 -2.79 0.14
CA TYR A 77 -6.05 -3.09 -1.08
C TYR A 77 -5.66 -1.83 -1.84
N ARG A 78 -6.53 -0.82 -1.89
CA ARG A 78 -6.22 0.47 -2.49
C ARG A 78 -5.13 1.23 -1.73
N GLN A 79 -5.12 1.21 -0.39
CA GLN A 79 -4.03 1.81 0.40
C GLN A 79 -2.70 1.09 0.16
N PHE A 80 -2.73 -0.24 0.10
CA PHE A 80 -1.55 -1.05 -0.24
C PHE A 80 -0.95 -0.60 -1.58
N ILE A 81 -1.75 -0.54 -2.66
CA ILE A 81 -1.27 -0.08 -3.98
C ILE A 81 -0.71 1.34 -3.91
N GLU A 82 -1.41 2.27 -3.25
CA GLU A 82 -0.98 3.66 -3.17
C GLU A 82 0.37 3.81 -2.46
N LEU A 83 0.59 3.05 -1.39
CA LEU A 83 1.83 3.05 -0.64
C LEU A 83 2.97 2.44 -1.46
N GLU A 84 2.78 1.28 -2.10
CA GLU A 84 3.81 0.66 -2.94
C GLU A 84 4.30 1.62 -4.05
N LEU A 85 3.37 2.31 -4.71
CA LEU A 85 3.74 3.30 -5.74
C LEU A 85 4.53 4.48 -5.17
N LYS A 86 4.08 5.01 -4.03
CA LYS A 86 4.76 6.13 -3.34
C LYS A 86 6.11 5.70 -2.79
N TRP A 87 6.24 4.47 -2.32
CA TRP A 87 7.49 3.89 -1.86
C TRP A 87 8.54 3.93 -2.96
N ILE A 88 8.23 3.39 -4.13
CA ILE A 88 9.16 3.37 -5.27
C ILE A 88 9.60 4.78 -5.66
N ILE A 89 8.65 5.71 -5.76
CA ILE A 89 8.93 7.13 -6.08
C ILE A 89 9.86 7.76 -5.04
N LEU A 90 9.63 7.52 -3.75
CA LEU A 90 10.37 8.15 -2.67
C LEU A 90 11.78 7.56 -2.52
N VAL A 91 11.92 6.24 -2.66
CA VAL A 91 13.15 5.51 -2.36
C VAL A 91 14.10 5.42 -3.55
N TYR A 92 13.54 5.23 -4.75
CA TYR A 92 14.30 4.97 -5.98
C TYR A 92 14.14 6.05 -7.05
N GLY A 93 13.12 6.91 -6.95
CA GLY A 93 12.99 8.05 -7.85
C GLY A 93 14.10 9.08 -7.66
N ASP A 94 14.48 9.76 -8.73
CA ASP A 94 15.46 10.84 -8.70
C ASP A 94 14.92 12.11 -8.01
N GLY A 95 15.85 13.02 -7.72
CA GLY A 95 15.57 14.35 -7.20
C GLY A 95 15.68 14.45 -5.67
N ASP A 96 15.87 15.69 -5.23
CA ASP A 96 16.02 15.98 -3.81
C ASP A 96 14.70 15.84 -3.04
N ARG A 97 14.78 16.01 -1.72
CA ARG A 97 13.62 15.94 -0.82
C ARG A 97 12.50 16.93 -1.20
N SER A 98 12.86 18.10 -1.73
CA SER A 98 11.90 19.14 -2.10
C SER A 98 11.12 18.74 -3.35
N ALA A 99 11.82 18.25 -4.37
CA ALA A 99 11.24 17.72 -5.60
C ALA A 99 10.30 16.55 -5.31
N LYS A 100 10.75 15.59 -4.50
CA LYS A 100 9.93 14.44 -4.07
C LYS A 100 8.68 14.87 -3.31
N LYS A 101 8.81 15.81 -2.37
CA LYS A 101 7.66 16.37 -1.62
C LYS A 101 6.63 17.02 -2.55
N LYS A 102 7.09 17.81 -3.53
CA LYS A 102 6.22 18.44 -4.53
C LYS A 102 5.50 17.38 -5.36
N LEU A 103 6.22 16.39 -5.88
CA LEU A 103 5.65 15.30 -6.68
C LEU A 103 4.55 14.54 -5.91
N ILE A 104 4.80 14.16 -4.66
CA ILE A 104 3.80 13.48 -3.83
C ILE A 104 2.56 14.35 -3.57
N LYS A 105 2.75 15.65 -3.38
CA LYS A 105 1.64 16.60 -3.22
C LYS A 105 0.81 16.73 -4.51
N ASP A 106 1.47 16.81 -5.66
CA ASP A 106 0.83 17.00 -6.97
C ASP A 106 0.07 15.75 -7.46
N THR A 107 0.59 14.56 -7.11
CA THR A 107 -0.06 13.27 -7.39
C THR A 107 -1.17 12.95 -6.39
N GLY A 108 -0.99 13.31 -5.11
CA GLY A 108 -1.98 13.11 -4.05
C GLY A 108 -2.32 11.63 -3.85
N HIS A 109 -3.59 11.29 -4.07
CA HIS A 109 -4.12 9.91 -4.01
C HIS A 109 -4.43 9.32 -5.39
N ASN A 110 -4.05 10.01 -6.47
CA ASN A 110 -4.41 9.59 -7.82
C ASN A 110 -3.48 8.46 -8.27
N LEU A 111 -3.97 7.21 -8.21
CA LEU A 111 -3.20 6.02 -8.57
C LEU A 111 -2.66 6.05 -10.01
N LYS A 112 -3.41 6.59 -10.97
CA LYS A 112 -2.94 6.74 -12.36
C LYS A 112 -1.73 7.65 -12.44
N LYS A 113 -1.80 8.83 -11.82
CA LYS A 113 -0.67 9.78 -11.77
C LYS A 113 0.52 9.20 -11.02
N LEU A 114 0.29 8.45 -9.94
CA LEU A 114 1.34 7.76 -9.21
C LEU A 114 2.04 6.74 -10.11
N TRP A 115 1.28 5.89 -10.81
CA TRP A 115 1.83 4.94 -11.78
C TRP A 115 2.62 5.63 -12.90
N GLU A 116 2.12 6.73 -13.47
CA GLU A 116 2.83 7.52 -14.49
C GLU A 116 4.19 8.05 -13.99
N LYS A 117 4.38 8.20 -12.67
CA LYS A 117 5.67 8.55 -12.06
C LYS A 117 6.51 7.34 -11.66
N THR A 118 5.88 6.24 -11.30
CA THR A 118 6.56 4.98 -10.97
C THR A 118 7.09 4.27 -12.21
N LYS A 119 6.33 4.23 -13.32
CA LYS A 119 6.64 3.44 -14.53
C LYS A 119 8.03 3.76 -15.10
N PRO A 120 8.47 5.02 -15.24
CA PRO A 120 9.82 5.32 -15.74
C PRO A 120 10.95 4.80 -14.84
N ILE A 121 10.75 4.78 -13.51
CA ILE A 121 11.75 4.33 -12.53
C ILE A 121 12.01 2.82 -12.68
N ILE A 122 10.97 2.05 -12.97
CA ILE A 122 11.06 0.58 -13.08
C ILE A 122 11.40 0.11 -14.50
N GLN A 123 11.43 1.03 -15.48
CA GLN A 123 11.59 0.70 -16.90
C GLN A 123 13.02 0.66 -17.40
N GLU A 124 13.95 1.37 -16.74
CA GLU A 124 15.33 1.60 -17.24
C GLU A 124 16.02 0.31 -17.72
N ASP A 125 15.88 -0.78 -16.94
CA ASP A 125 16.49 -2.09 -17.21
C ASP A 125 15.46 -3.23 -17.32
N ALA A 126 14.24 -2.93 -17.79
CA ALA A 126 13.18 -3.93 -17.89
C ALA A 126 13.32 -4.80 -19.14
N SER A 127 13.46 -6.11 -18.95
CA SER A 127 13.35 -7.13 -20.00
C SER A 127 11.98 -7.07 -20.69
N PRO A 128 11.84 -7.63 -21.92
CA PRO A 128 10.55 -7.67 -22.61
C PRO A 128 9.43 -8.34 -21.79
N LYS A 129 9.79 -9.32 -20.95
CA LYS A 129 8.83 -9.99 -20.06
C LYS A 129 8.38 -9.07 -18.92
N GLU A 130 9.32 -8.36 -18.27
CA GLU A 130 8.99 -7.38 -17.23
C GLU A 130 8.13 -6.25 -17.79
N GLN A 131 8.38 -5.80 -19.02
CA GLN A 131 7.54 -4.79 -19.68
C GLN A 131 6.09 -5.25 -19.86
N GLN A 132 5.86 -6.52 -20.23
CA GLN A 132 4.51 -7.09 -20.27
C GLN A 132 3.86 -7.10 -18.89
N ASP A 133 4.62 -7.47 -17.86
CA ASP A 133 4.12 -7.47 -16.48
C ASP A 133 3.77 -6.04 -16.03
N HIS A 134 4.54 -5.02 -16.44
CA HIS A 134 4.22 -3.60 -16.18
C HIS A 134 2.89 -3.20 -16.80
N ASP A 135 2.61 -3.62 -18.04
CA ASP A 135 1.36 -3.27 -18.71
C ASP A 135 0.14 -3.95 -18.05
N ILE A 136 0.29 -5.18 -17.54
CA ILE A 136 -0.74 -5.86 -16.75
C ILE A 136 -0.99 -5.13 -15.43
N VAL A 137 0.08 -4.76 -14.72
CA VAL A 137 -0.01 -4.01 -13.45
C VAL A 137 -0.66 -2.65 -13.66
N GLU A 138 -0.31 -1.96 -14.75
CA GLU A 138 -0.93 -0.71 -15.14
C GLU A 138 -2.44 -0.85 -15.32
N ASP A 139 -2.89 -1.94 -15.97
CA ASP A 139 -4.31 -2.21 -16.14
C ASP A 139 -5.02 -2.44 -14.79
N TYR A 140 -4.44 -3.24 -13.90
CA TYR A 140 -4.99 -3.44 -12.55
C TYR A 140 -5.11 -2.12 -11.77
N ILE A 141 -4.09 -1.26 -11.84
CA ILE A 141 -4.09 0.06 -11.20
C ILE A 141 -5.20 0.95 -11.79
N LYS A 142 -5.38 0.93 -13.12
CA LYS A 142 -6.44 1.68 -13.79
C LYS A 142 -7.83 1.22 -13.36
N GLN A 143 -8.05 -0.09 -13.21
CA GLN A 143 -9.33 -0.63 -12.74
C GLN A 143 -9.68 -0.10 -11.34
N PHE A 144 -8.73 -0.11 -10.39
CA PHE A 144 -8.91 0.51 -9.08
C PHE A 144 -9.14 2.02 -9.17
N HIS A 145 -8.38 2.71 -10.00
CA HIS A 145 -8.48 4.17 -10.16
C HIS A 145 -9.84 4.61 -10.71
N ILE A 146 -10.42 3.84 -11.63
CA ILE A 146 -11.75 4.12 -12.21
C ILE A 146 -12.82 4.10 -11.12
N LEU A 147 -12.79 3.09 -10.24
CA LEU A 147 -13.76 2.96 -9.14
C LEU A 147 -13.50 3.96 -8.02
N ASP A 148 -12.25 4.32 -7.75
CA ASP A 148 -11.93 5.27 -6.69
C ASP A 148 -10.74 6.17 -7.05
N LYS A 149 -11.03 7.37 -7.56
CA LYS A 149 -10.00 8.31 -8.01
C LYS A 149 -9.23 8.99 -6.87
N THR A 150 -9.87 9.15 -5.71
CA THR A 150 -9.44 10.07 -4.65
C THR A 150 -9.36 9.44 -3.26
N SER A 151 -9.38 8.10 -3.18
CA SER A 151 -9.31 7.35 -1.92
C SER A 151 -10.60 7.45 -1.11
N PHE A 152 -11.72 7.81 -1.73
CA PHE A 152 -12.92 8.23 -1.01
C PHE A 152 -14.09 7.26 -1.19
N SER A 153 -14.23 6.68 -2.37
CA SER A 153 -15.46 6.00 -2.82
C SER A 153 -15.75 4.71 -2.08
N PHE A 154 -14.72 4.03 -1.55
CA PHE A 154 -14.88 2.82 -0.74
C PHE A 154 -15.14 3.09 0.75
N ARG A 155 -15.08 4.37 1.19
CA ARG A 155 -15.31 4.76 2.58
C ARG A 155 -16.66 5.43 2.80
N TYR A 156 -17.14 6.13 1.77
CA TYR A 156 -18.35 6.93 1.87
C TYR A 156 -19.24 6.67 0.65
N PRO A 157 -20.55 6.42 0.86
CA PRO A 157 -21.49 6.21 -0.25
C PRO A 157 -21.87 7.52 -0.95
N ILE A 158 -21.56 8.67 -0.34
CA ILE A 158 -21.85 10.02 -0.86
C ILE A 158 -20.62 10.92 -0.77
N THR A 159 -20.45 11.79 -1.76
CA THR A 159 -19.41 12.82 -1.79
C THR A 159 -19.74 13.97 -0.83
N LYS A 160 -18.82 14.93 -0.70
CA LYS A 160 -19.07 16.18 0.05
C LYS A 160 -20.18 17.04 -0.56
N ASN A 161 -20.54 16.80 -1.82
CA ASN A 161 -21.63 17.47 -2.51
C ASN A 161 -22.94 16.66 -2.44
N LEU A 162 -22.97 15.57 -1.67
CA LEU A 162 -24.11 14.66 -1.50
C LEU A 162 -24.43 13.78 -2.73
N ASP A 163 -23.60 13.82 -3.78
CA ASP A 163 -23.69 12.91 -4.92
C ASP A 163 -23.24 11.49 -4.55
N GLN A 164 -23.87 10.45 -5.11
CA GLN A 164 -23.43 9.06 -4.92
C GLN A 164 -22.01 8.84 -5.47
N THR A 165 -21.15 8.15 -4.70
CA THR A 165 -19.76 7.89 -5.10
C THR A 165 -19.65 6.76 -6.13
N LEU A 166 -20.26 5.62 -5.84
CA LEU A 166 -20.29 4.45 -6.72
C LEU A 166 -21.68 4.32 -7.33
N THR A 167 -21.75 4.52 -8.65
CA THR A 167 -22.96 4.31 -9.45
C THR A 167 -22.80 3.10 -10.36
N GLY A 168 -23.91 2.43 -10.67
CA GLY A 168 -23.91 1.17 -11.41
C GLY A 168 -23.76 -0.06 -10.49
N LYS A 169 -24.30 -1.20 -10.93
CA LYS A 169 -24.20 -2.47 -10.20
C LYS A 169 -22.85 -3.13 -10.52
N HIS A 170 -21.91 -3.04 -9.59
CA HIS A 170 -20.61 -3.72 -9.68
C HIS A 170 -20.66 -5.00 -8.86
N ARG A 171 -20.43 -6.16 -9.48
CA ARG A 171 -20.29 -7.44 -8.77
C ARG A 171 -18.85 -7.88 -8.83
N ILE A 172 -18.20 -7.99 -7.67
CA ILE A 172 -16.78 -8.30 -7.56
C ILE A 172 -16.62 -9.71 -7.00
N ASN A 173 -15.80 -10.52 -7.66
CA ASN A 173 -15.43 -11.84 -7.16
C ASN A 173 -14.23 -11.70 -6.20
N LEU A 174 -14.48 -11.81 -4.89
CA LEU A 174 -13.44 -11.63 -3.87
C LEU A 174 -12.27 -12.61 -3.99
N ARG A 175 -12.51 -13.84 -4.46
CA ARG A 175 -11.44 -14.83 -4.67
C ARG A 175 -10.50 -14.38 -5.77
N ILE A 176 -11.05 -13.98 -6.91
CA ILE A 176 -10.24 -13.49 -8.04
C ILE A 176 -9.55 -12.19 -7.65
N LEU A 177 -10.25 -11.25 -7.00
CA LEU A 177 -9.65 -10.02 -6.50
C LEU A 177 -8.41 -10.31 -5.65
N CYS A 178 -8.53 -11.18 -4.63
CA CYS A 178 -7.41 -11.55 -3.77
C CYS A 178 -6.24 -12.17 -4.55
N GLN A 179 -6.51 -13.03 -5.54
CA GLN A 179 -5.47 -13.59 -6.41
C GLN A 179 -4.73 -12.49 -7.20
N ARG A 180 -5.45 -11.55 -7.82
CA ARG A 180 -4.83 -10.42 -8.56
C ARG A 180 -4.05 -9.50 -7.64
N MET A 181 -4.51 -9.32 -6.40
CA MET A 181 -3.77 -8.56 -5.39
C MET A 181 -2.50 -9.27 -4.92
N ASN A 182 -2.46 -10.61 -4.93
CA ASN A 182 -1.23 -11.37 -4.69
C ASN A 182 -0.24 -11.21 -5.85
N GLU A 183 -0.72 -11.21 -7.10
CA GLU A 183 0.12 -10.91 -8.27
C GLU A 183 0.77 -9.52 -8.12
N LEU A 184 0.00 -8.47 -7.75
CA LEU A 184 0.54 -7.14 -7.47
C LEU A 184 1.57 -7.14 -6.34
N TYR A 185 1.31 -7.88 -5.27
CA TYR A 185 2.27 -7.99 -4.16
C TYR A 185 3.58 -8.62 -4.59
N HIS A 186 3.55 -9.72 -5.33
CA HIS A 186 4.78 -10.35 -5.84
C HIS A 186 5.51 -9.44 -6.82
N PHE A 187 4.76 -8.75 -7.68
CA PHE A 187 5.32 -7.77 -8.60
C PHE A 187 6.09 -6.66 -7.86
N PHE A 188 5.45 -5.97 -6.89
CA PHE A 188 6.09 -4.87 -6.18
C PHE A 188 7.30 -5.33 -5.35
N ASN A 189 7.24 -6.50 -4.69
CA ASN A 189 8.42 -7.04 -3.99
C ASN A 189 9.58 -7.36 -4.95
N GLY A 190 9.28 -7.87 -6.15
CA GLY A 190 10.30 -8.14 -7.16
C GLY A 190 10.99 -6.87 -7.64
N ILE A 191 10.20 -5.83 -7.90
CA ILE A 191 10.71 -4.50 -8.25
C ILE A 191 11.55 -3.89 -7.12
N ASP A 192 11.05 -3.92 -5.88
CA ASP A 192 11.75 -3.39 -4.71
C ASP A 192 13.11 -4.09 -4.52
N GLY A 193 13.13 -5.42 -4.58
CA GLY A 193 14.37 -6.20 -4.50
C GLY A 193 15.37 -5.84 -5.59
N LYS A 194 14.92 -5.76 -6.85
CA LYS A 194 15.76 -5.37 -8.00
C LYS A 194 16.34 -3.96 -7.81
N LEU A 195 15.51 -2.98 -7.50
CA LEU A 195 15.92 -1.59 -7.35
C LEU A 195 16.82 -1.37 -6.12
N SER A 196 16.57 -2.09 -5.02
CA SER A 196 17.46 -2.07 -3.84
C SER A 196 18.85 -2.56 -4.21
N SER A 197 18.96 -3.70 -4.90
CA SER A 197 20.28 -4.23 -5.30
C SER A 197 21.02 -3.29 -6.25
N ILE A 198 20.32 -2.65 -7.19
CA ILE A 198 20.92 -1.65 -8.09
C ILE A 198 21.44 -0.44 -7.30
N LYS A 199 20.64 0.05 -6.33
CA LYS A 199 21.00 1.20 -5.51
C LYS A 199 22.21 0.92 -4.62
N ASP A 200 22.25 -0.24 -3.97
CA ASP A 200 23.37 -0.63 -3.11
C ASP A 200 24.65 -0.74 -3.94
N TYR A 201 24.59 -1.37 -5.12
CA TYR A 201 25.73 -1.44 -6.03
C TYR A 201 26.23 -0.05 -6.48
N ARG A 202 25.33 0.87 -6.82
CA ARG A 202 25.71 2.24 -7.20
C ARG A 202 26.42 2.96 -6.03
N GLN A 203 25.92 2.80 -4.80
CA GLN A 203 26.52 3.41 -3.61
C GLN A 203 27.91 2.83 -3.29
N ASP A 204 28.09 1.51 -3.42
CA ASP A 204 29.39 0.86 -3.21
C ASP A 204 30.43 1.33 -4.25
N MET A 205 30.01 1.48 -5.51
CA MET A 205 30.87 1.99 -6.57
C MET A 205 31.25 3.47 -6.36
N GLU A 206 30.30 4.32 -5.98
CA GLU A 206 30.56 5.73 -5.63
C GLU A 206 31.57 5.83 -4.49
N GLN A 207 31.40 5.05 -3.42
CA GLN A 207 32.35 5.01 -2.30
C GLN A 207 33.74 4.53 -2.73
N TYR A 208 33.83 3.55 -3.64
CA TYR A 208 35.10 3.07 -4.17
C TYR A 208 35.84 4.17 -4.95
N PHE A 209 35.14 4.88 -5.83
CA PHE A 209 35.73 5.97 -6.61
C PHE A 209 36.14 7.15 -5.72
N ASP A 210 35.28 7.58 -4.80
CA ASP A 210 35.59 8.64 -3.82
C ASP A 210 36.81 8.27 -2.96
N ALA A 211 36.91 7.01 -2.53
CA ALA A 211 38.08 6.51 -1.81
C ALA A 211 39.32 6.50 -2.71
N SER A 212 39.20 6.09 -3.97
CA SER A 212 40.33 6.04 -4.92
C SER A 212 40.89 7.43 -5.24
N ASP A 213 40.02 8.45 -5.32
CA ASP A 213 40.40 9.85 -5.49
C ASP A 213 41.10 10.40 -4.22
N CYS A 214 40.73 9.93 -3.03
CA CYS A 214 41.44 10.23 -1.78
C CYS A 214 42.84 9.59 -1.71
N PHE A 215 43.09 8.49 -2.42
CA PHE A 215 44.37 7.79 -2.41
C PHE A 215 45.36 8.23 -3.49
N GLY A 216 45.02 9.25 -4.31
CA GLY A 216 45.99 9.96 -5.14
C GLY A 216 46.89 9.06 -5.97
N TRP A 217 46.31 8.27 -6.88
CA TRP A 217 47.08 7.65 -7.97
C TRP A 217 47.37 8.68 -9.08
N SER A 218 47.83 9.87 -8.69
CA SER A 218 48.53 10.79 -9.57
C SER A 218 50.00 10.37 -9.57
N ASN A 219 50.38 9.58 -10.58
CA ASN A 219 51.73 9.18 -11.03
C ASN A 219 51.96 7.65 -11.03
N MET A 220 51.50 7.01 -12.11
CA MET A 220 52.29 6.02 -12.84
C MET A 220 52.27 6.38 -14.32
#